data_AF-A0A317HZM6-F1
#
_entry.id   AF-A0A317HZM6-F1
#
_cell.length_a   1.000
_cell.length_b   1.000
_cell.length_c   1.000
_cell.angle_alpha   90.00
_cell.angle_beta   90.00
_cell.angle_gamma   90.00
#
_symmetry.space_group_name_H-M   'P 1'
#
loop_
_entity.id
_entity.type
_entity.pdbx_description
1 polymer ?
#
loop_
_entity_poly.entity_id
_entity_poly.type
_entity_poly.pdbx_seq_one_letter_code
_entity_poly.pdbx_strand_id
1 'polypeptide(L)'
;MRLSNLDLAVLIIYFVAMISVGFYVTRRASRNLDSYFLGGKSMPWWLLGISNASAMWDITGTMWFVYILYAYGMKAVFLPWVWPIFNQIFDAVYLSKWIRRSNARTGAEWITTRFGGGLPGELSRGIIVLFALISVVSFIGYEFQGIGKFCKVFLPWDLSPNTYAILLMSITAIYVVLGGMLSVVITDFAQFCLMALSALVIGGIAIAKVDASMLDQVTPAGWRNLFFGWDITLNWTPLLPAMNGHIAREGIASMFGLFFIVMVFKGILVSMAGAAPNYDMQRILAAKSPREASLMSAIVSVCLVPRWVLIGGITLLGLVFVTPEFRKMGDNIDFETVLPFVINRF
;
A
#
# COMPACT_ATOMS: atom_id res chain seq x y z
N MET A 1 -21.23 12.19 -8.08
CA MET A 1 -22.14 11.42 -8.96
C MET A 1 -23.23 10.73 -8.13
N ARG A 2 -24.30 10.20 -8.73
CA ARG A 2 -25.16 9.20 -8.08
C ARG A 2 -24.65 7.83 -8.53
N LEU A 3 -24.24 6.96 -7.59
CA LEU A 3 -23.95 5.56 -7.91
C LEU A 3 -25.16 4.98 -8.64
N SER A 4 -24.93 4.39 -9.80
CA SER A 4 -25.99 3.69 -10.53
C SER A 4 -26.36 2.40 -9.78
N ASN A 5 -27.54 1.87 -10.06
CA ASN A 5 -27.94 0.56 -9.53
C ASN A 5 -26.96 -0.55 -9.94
N LEU A 6 -26.31 -0.39 -11.10
CA LEU A 6 -25.29 -1.31 -11.59
C LEU A 6 -24.03 -1.24 -10.71
N ASP A 7 -23.57 -0.04 -10.38
CA ASP A 7 -22.39 0.15 -9.51
C ASP A 7 -22.62 -0.45 -8.12
N LEU A 8 -23.82 -0.24 -7.56
CA LEU A 8 -24.20 -0.83 -6.29
C LEU A 8 -24.26 -2.36 -6.36
N ALA A 9 -24.81 -2.92 -7.44
CA ALA A 9 -24.86 -4.36 -7.64
C ALA A 9 -23.45 -4.96 -7.72
N VAL A 10 -22.54 -4.34 -8.46
CA VAL A 10 -21.13 -4.77 -8.55
C VAL A 10 -20.47 -4.76 -7.17
N LEU A 11 -20.68 -3.70 -6.39
CA LEU A 11 -20.14 -3.59 -5.04
C LEU A 11 -20.68 -4.68 -4.10
N ILE A 12 -21.99 -4.94 -4.13
CA ILE A 12 -22.62 -6.00 -3.32
C ILE A 12 -22.08 -7.37 -3.73
N ILE A 13 -22.03 -7.66 -5.04
CA ILE A 13 -21.50 -8.92 -5.57
C ILE A 13 -20.04 -9.12 -5.12
N TYR A 14 -19.22 -8.07 -5.17
CA TYR A 14 -17.84 -8.11 -4.70
C TYR A 14 -17.75 -8.49 -3.21
N PHE A 15 -18.48 -7.80 -2.32
CA PHE A 15 -18.44 -8.13 -0.89
C PHE A 15 -18.97 -9.53 -0.58
N VAL A 16 -20.07 -9.93 -1.22
CA VAL A 16 -20.62 -11.29 -1.08
C VAL A 16 -19.60 -12.33 -1.55
N ALA A 17 -18.91 -12.10 -2.67
CA ALA A 17 -17.88 -13.00 -3.16
C ALA A 17 -16.71 -13.13 -2.17
N MET A 18 -16.21 -12.01 -1.62
CA MET A 18 -15.10 -12.04 -0.65
C MET A 18 -15.48 -12.76 0.65
N ILE A 19 -16.66 -12.47 1.18
CA ILE A 19 -17.19 -13.14 2.37
C ILE A 19 -17.36 -14.65 2.10
N SER A 20 -17.91 -15.01 0.93
CA SER A 20 -18.12 -16.41 0.53
C SER A 20 -16.81 -17.18 0.42
N VAL A 21 -15.75 -16.56 -0.11
CA VAL A 21 -14.40 -17.15 -0.14
C VAL A 21 -13.92 -17.46 1.28
N GLY A 22 -14.06 -16.51 2.21
CA GLY A 22 -13.70 -16.69 3.62
C GLY A 22 -14.40 -17.89 4.25
N PHE A 23 -15.73 -17.97 4.13
CA PHE A 23 -16.51 -19.10 4.64
C PHE A 23 -16.17 -20.43 3.98
N TYR A 24 -15.95 -20.44 2.67
CA TYR A 24 -15.63 -21.66 1.93
C TYR A 24 -14.34 -22.31 2.41
N VAL A 25 -13.33 -21.50 2.76
CA VAL A 25 -12.02 -22.02 3.19
C VAL A 25 -11.90 -22.22 4.70
N THR A 26 -12.86 -21.76 5.52
CA THR A 26 -12.87 -21.94 6.98
C THR A 26 -12.65 -23.39 7.40
N ARG A 27 -13.36 -24.36 6.79
CA ARG A 27 -13.21 -25.79 7.12
C ARG A 27 -11.78 -26.30 6.93
N ARG A 28 -11.04 -25.72 5.99
CA ARG A 28 -9.63 -26.08 5.74
C ARG A 28 -8.71 -25.33 6.70
N ALA A 29 -9.01 -24.07 7.00
CA ALA A 29 -8.24 -23.24 7.93
C ALA A 29 -8.30 -23.78 9.37
N SER A 30 -9.46 -24.23 9.84
CA SER A 30 -9.68 -24.70 11.22
C SER A 30 -9.12 -26.08 11.55
N ARG A 31 -8.43 -26.76 10.62
CA ARG A 31 -7.92 -28.13 10.84
C ARG A 31 -6.82 -28.19 11.90
N ASN A 32 -5.91 -27.22 11.89
CA ASN A 32 -4.81 -27.07 12.85
C ASN A 32 -4.15 -25.70 12.68
N LEU A 33 -3.27 -25.34 13.62
CA LEU A 33 -2.56 -24.05 13.61
C LEU A 33 -1.75 -23.83 12.32
N ASP A 34 -1.11 -24.86 11.77
CA ASP A 34 -0.35 -24.75 10.51
C ASP A 34 -1.26 -24.45 9.30
N SER A 35 -2.50 -24.96 9.32
CA SER A 35 -3.50 -24.68 8.28
C SER A 35 -4.02 -23.24 8.40
N TYR A 36 -4.26 -22.77 9.62
CA TYR A 36 -4.73 -21.41 9.88
C TYR A 36 -3.67 -20.36 9.55
N PHE A 37 -2.44 -20.50 10.07
CA PHE A 37 -1.40 -19.50 9.94
C PHE A 37 -0.61 -19.59 8.62
N LEU A 38 -0.45 -20.80 8.05
CA LEU A 38 0.46 -21.02 6.92
C LEU A 38 -0.23 -21.66 5.70
N GLY A 39 -1.55 -21.89 5.75
CA GLY A 39 -2.28 -22.57 4.68
C GLY A 39 -1.73 -23.96 4.35
N GLY A 40 -1.14 -24.64 5.35
CA GLY A 40 -0.51 -25.94 5.19
C GLY A 40 0.74 -25.95 4.30
N LYS A 41 1.39 -24.79 4.10
CA LYS A 41 2.63 -24.65 3.30
C LYS A 41 2.49 -25.23 1.88
N SER A 42 1.30 -25.09 1.29
CA SER A 42 0.90 -25.78 0.05
C SER A 42 0.59 -24.86 -1.12
N MET A 43 0.64 -23.54 -0.91
CA MET A 43 0.35 -22.53 -1.93
C MET A 43 1.56 -22.31 -2.83
N PRO A 44 1.37 -22.14 -4.15
CA PRO A 44 2.48 -21.86 -5.06
C PRO A 44 3.07 -20.47 -4.81
N TRP A 45 4.38 -20.35 -5.04
CA TRP A 45 5.14 -19.10 -4.79
C TRP A 45 4.56 -17.86 -5.47
N TRP A 46 4.05 -17.98 -6.70
CA TRP A 46 3.51 -16.84 -7.45
C TRP A 46 2.23 -16.30 -6.81
N LEU A 47 1.39 -17.17 -6.25
CA LEU A 47 0.14 -16.78 -5.61
C LEU A 47 0.43 -16.05 -4.29
N LEU A 48 1.39 -16.56 -3.51
CA LEU A 48 1.89 -15.89 -2.32
C LEU A 48 2.54 -14.54 -2.66
N GLY A 49 3.30 -14.46 -3.77
CA GLY A 49 3.94 -13.23 -4.22
C GLY A 49 2.93 -12.15 -4.63
N ILE A 50 1.89 -12.52 -5.39
CA ILE A 50 0.79 -11.61 -5.74
C ILE A 50 0.04 -11.16 -4.49
N SER A 51 -0.27 -12.10 -3.59
CA SER A 51 -0.92 -11.77 -2.31
C SER A 51 -0.08 -10.78 -1.49
N ASN A 52 1.24 -10.93 -1.51
CA ASN A 52 2.12 -9.98 -0.85
C ASN A 52 2.11 -8.60 -1.50
N ALA A 53 2.20 -8.55 -2.82
CA ALA A 53 2.13 -7.28 -3.55
C ALA A 53 0.79 -6.57 -3.32
N SER A 54 -0.30 -7.33 -3.28
CA SER A 54 -1.64 -6.80 -2.98
C SER A 54 -1.71 -6.18 -1.58
N ALA A 55 -1.11 -6.82 -0.58
CA ALA A 55 -1.10 -6.27 0.78
C ALA A 55 -0.24 -5.00 0.93
N MET A 56 0.65 -4.74 -0.02
CA MET A 56 1.42 -3.49 -0.11
C MET A 56 0.69 -2.40 -0.93
N TRP A 57 -0.46 -2.72 -1.50
CA TRP A 57 -1.26 -1.83 -2.34
C TRP A 57 -2.61 -1.53 -1.66
N ASP A 58 -2.57 -0.56 -0.76
CA ASP A 58 -3.71 -0.06 0.00
C ASP A 58 -4.21 1.30 -0.55
N ILE A 59 -5.39 1.75 -0.11
CA ILE A 59 -5.96 3.02 -0.55
C ILE A 59 -5.22 4.23 0.04
N THR A 60 -4.81 4.14 1.30
CA THR A 60 -4.30 5.27 2.09
C THR A 60 -2.93 5.72 1.56
N GLY A 61 -1.99 4.79 1.47
CA GLY A 61 -0.70 4.97 0.82
C GLY A 61 -0.83 5.32 -0.65
N THR A 62 -1.82 4.80 -1.38
CA THR A 62 -2.03 5.20 -2.79
C THR A 62 -2.49 6.66 -2.90
N MET A 63 -3.37 7.14 -2.02
CA MET A 63 -3.72 8.56 -1.94
C MET A 63 -2.49 9.42 -1.63
N TRP A 64 -1.66 9.00 -0.67
CA TRP A 64 -0.41 9.67 -0.34
C TRP A 64 0.55 9.70 -1.53
N PHE A 65 0.71 8.60 -2.27
CA PHE A 65 1.55 8.56 -3.47
C PHE A 65 1.06 9.47 -4.59
N VAL A 66 -0.26 9.52 -4.81
CA VAL A 66 -0.87 10.45 -5.77
C VAL A 66 -0.60 11.89 -5.36
N TYR A 67 -0.77 12.19 -4.07
CA TYR A 67 -0.50 13.51 -3.50
C TYR A 67 0.97 13.93 -3.71
N ILE A 68 1.94 13.12 -3.29
CA ILE A 68 3.34 13.52 -3.40
C ILE A 68 3.78 13.69 -4.86
N LEU A 69 3.29 12.85 -5.79
CA LEU A 69 3.58 13.01 -7.22
C LEU A 69 2.92 14.27 -7.77
N TYR A 70 1.69 14.58 -7.31
CA TYR A 70 1.00 15.81 -7.65
C TYR A 70 1.81 17.03 -7.18
N ALA A 71 2.20 17.07 -5.91
CA ALA A 71 2.83 18.23 -5.26
C ALA A 71 4.30 18.45 -5.62
N TYR A 72 5.09 17.37 -5.71
CA TYR A 72 6.55 17.40 -5.89
C TYR A 72 7.00 16.99 -7.30
N GLY A 73 6.07 16.56 -8.15
CA GLY A 73 6.35 16.11 -9.51
C GLY A 73 7.25 14.88 -9.56
N MET A 74 8.06 14.76 -10.61
CA MET A 74 8.89 13.56 -10.84
C MET A 74 9.93 13.30 -9.75
N LYS A 75 10.28 14.31 -8.94
CA LYS A 75 11.14 14.14 -7.77
C LYS A 75 10.49 13.23 -6.70
N ALA A 76 9.17 13.08 -6.72
CA ALA A 76 8.45 12.19 -5.80
C ALA A 76 8.82 10.71 -5.93
N VAL A 77 9.44 10.28 -7.04
CA VAL A 77 9.94 8.91 -7.23
C VAL A 77 10.97 8.52 -6.14
N PHE A 78 11.62 9.50 -5.52
CA PHE A 78 12.59 9.29 -4.45
C PHE A 78 11.98 9.29 -3.05
N LEU A 79 10.77 9.82 -2.85
CA LEU A 79 10.08 9.80 -1.56
C LEU A 79 9.72 8.39 -1.04
N PRO A 80 9.33 7.40 -1.88
CA PRO A 80 9.12 6.04 -1.40
C PRO A 80 10.34 5.38 -0.74
N TRP A 81 11.55 5.96 -0.86
CA TRP A 81 12.75 5.47 -0.19
C TRP A 81 12.68 5.60 1.35
N VAL A 82 11.61 6.22 1.88
CA VAL A 82 11.22 6.16 3.30
C VAL A 82 11.04 4.73 3.80
N TRP A 83 10.60 3.85 2.91
CA TRP A 83 10.48 2.43 3.15
C TRP A 83 11.71 1.68 2.64
N PRO A 84 11.97 0.47 3.15
CA PRO A 84 13.11 -0.32 2.71
C PRO A 84 12.85 -0.89 1.30
N ILE A 85 13.03 -0.07 0.25
CA ILE A 85 12.75 -0.44 -1.15
C ILE A 85 13.53 -1.69 -1.58
N PHE A 86 14.76 -1.84 -1.09
CA PHE A 86 15.61 -2.99 -1.42
C PHE A 86 15.24 -4.26 -0.64
N ASN A 87 14.30 -4.20 0.32
CA ASN A 87 13.92 -5.32 1.17
C ASN A 87 13.59 -6.58 0.34
N GLN A 88 12.74 -6.43 -0.68
CA GLN A 88 12.34 -7.56 -1.52
C GLN A 88 13.52 -8.22 -2.27
N ILE A 89 14.58 -7.46 -2.57
CA ILE A 89 15.80 -8.00 -3.18
C ILE A 89 16.58 -8.82 -2.15
N PHE A 90 16.77 -8.30 -0.93
CA PHE A 90 17.45 -9.03 0.15
C PHE A 90 16.67 -10.28 0.56
N ASP A 91 15.35 -10.19 0.64
CA ASP A 91 14.45 -11.32 0.88
C ASP A 91 14.58 -12.38 -0.22
N ALA A 92 14.49 -11.98 -1.49
CA ALA A 92 14.60 -12.89 -2.62
C ALA A 92 15.95 -13.62 -2.67
N VAL A 93 17.06 -12.87 -2.55
CA VAL A 93 18.41 -13.41 -2.77
C VAL A 93 18.90 -14.22 -1.57
N TYR A 94 18.55 -13.80 -0.35
CA TYR A 94 19.15 -14.34 0.86
C TYR A 94 18.09 -14.78 1.88
N LEU A 95 17.27 -13.86 2.37
CA LEU A 95 16.64 -14.05 3.67
C LEU A 95 15.45 -15.02 3.65
N SER A 96 14.62 -14.98 2.60
CA SER A 96 13.43 -15.85 2.49
C SER A 96 13.78 -17.33 2.56
N LYS A 97 14.95 -17.70 2.02
CA LYS A 97 15.47 -19.07 2.08
C LYS A 97 15.75 -19.50 3.52
N TRP A 98 16.36 -18.64 4.33
CA TRP A 98 16.70 -18.92 5.73
C TRP A 98 15.46 -18.93 6.62
N ILE A 99 14.58 -17.94 6.45
CA ILE A 99 13.31 -17.87 7.17
C ILE A 99 12.50 -19.14 6.90
N ARG A 100 12.35 -19.54 5.65
CA ARG A 100 11.60 -20.76 5.34
C ARG A 100 12.27 -22.04 5.85
N ARG A 101 13.61 -22.12 5.85
CA ARG A 101 14.39 -23.25 6.40
C ARG A 101 14.21 -23.43 7.91
N SER A 102 13.98 -22.34 8.65
CA SER A 102 13.74 -22.40 10.10
C SER A 102 12.52 -23.25 10.47
N ASN A 103 11.57 -23.38 9.55
CA ASN A 103 10.29 -24.06 9.74
C ASN A 103 9.42 -23.49 10.88
N ALA A 104 9.74 -22.28 11.37
CA ALA A 104 8.95 -21.54 12.35
C ALA A 104 7.54 -21.25 11.82
N ARG A 105 6.60 -20.98 12.73
CA ARG A 105 5.21 -20.62 12.41
C ARG A 105 4.94 -19.13 12.41
N THR A 106 5.73 -18.39 13.19
CA THR A 106 5.58 -16.94 13.35
C THR A 106 6.93 -16.25 13.30
N GLY A 107 6.92 -14.94 13.02
CA GLY A 107 8.13 -14.14 13.10
C GLY A 107 8.73 -14.11 14.50
N ALA A 108 7.90 -14.10 15.55
CA ALA A 108 8.37 -14.17 16.93
C ALA A 108 9.10 -15.49 17.25
N GLU A 109 8.61 -16.63 16.75
CA GLU A 109 9.28 -17.93 16.90
C GLU A 109 10.59 -18.00 16.12
N TRP A 110 10.64 -17.39 14.94
CA TRP A 110 11.86 -17.34 14.13
C TRP A 110 13.02 -16.64 14.86
N ILE A 111 12.74 -15.63 15.68
CA ILE A 111 13.75 -14.92 16.49
C ILE A 111 14.49 -15.87 17.44
N THR A 112 13.81 -16.87 17.99
CA THR A 112 14.43 -17.92 18.82
C THR A 112 15.47 -18.71 18.03
N THR A 113 15.25 -18.94 16.73
CA THR A 113 16.23 -19.64 15.88
C THR A 113 17.48 -18.80 15.62
N ARG A 114 17.36 -17.46 15.71
CA ARG A 114 18.45 -16.51 15.45
C ARG A 114 19.26 -16.17 16.70
N PHE A 115 18.61 -16.05 17.86
CA PHE A 115 19.21 -15.58 19.12
C PHE A 115 19.20 -16.64 20.25
N GLY A 116 18.65 -17.83 20.00
CA GLY A 116 18.53 -18.90 20.98
C GLY A 116 17.34 -18.75 21.94
N GLY A 117 17.15 -19.75 22.81
CA GLY A 117 16.08 -19.78 23.83
C GLY A 117 16.49 -19.22 25.20
N GLY A 118 17.68 -18.62 25.31
CA GLY A 118 18.13 -18.00 26.56
C GLY A 118 17.53 -16.60 26.77
N LEU A 119 17.88 -15.98 27.89
CA LEU A 119 17.43 -14.62 28.25
C LEU A 119 17.58 -13.59 27.10
N PRO A 120 18.70 -13.53 26.34
CA PRO A 120 18.82 -12.59 25.23
C PRO A 120 17.80 -12.83 24.10
N GLY A 121 17.46 -14.10 23.84
CA GLY A 121 16.48 -14.47 22.82
C GLY A 121 15.06 -14.13 23.23
N GLU A 122 14.69 -14.37 24.50
CA GLU A 122 13.37 -13.98 25.03
C GLU A 122 13.18 -12.47 25.06
N LEU A 123 14.21 -11.70 25.45
CA LEU A 123 14.17 -10.24 25.40
C LEU A 123 14.02 -9.73 23.96
N SER A 124 14.77 -10.32 23.01
CA SER A 124 14.66 -9.98 21.59
C SER A 124 13.26 -10.28 21.05
N ARG A 125 12.69 -11.45 21.41
CA ARG A 125 11.32 -11.83 21.06
C ARG A 125 10.32 -10.83 21.61
N GLY A 126 10.44 -10.45 22.88
CA GLY A 126 9.56 -9.48 23.54
C GLY A 126 9.58 -8.11 22.87
N ILE A 127 10.78 -7.58 22.57
CA ILE A 127 10.94 -6.29 21.87
C ILE A 127 10.29 -6.33 20.49
N ILE A 128 10.48 -7.42 19.76
CA ILE A 128 9.95 -7.57 18.40
C ILE A 128 8.44 -7.71 18.38
N VAL A 129 7.85 -8.42 19.35
CA VAL A 129 6.39 -8.50 19.52
C VAL A 129 5.83 -7.12 19.90
N LEU A 130 6.46 -6.40 20.82
CA LEU A 130 6.04 -5.05 21.19
C LEU A 130 6.08 -4.09 19.99
N PHE A 131 7.17 -4.13 19.22
CA PHE A 131 7.31 -3.35 18.00
C PHE A 131 6.22 -3.70 16.96
N ALA A 132 5.93 -5.00 16.77
CA ALA A 132 4.89 -5.46 15.87
C ALA A 132 3.50 -4.96 16.29
N LEU A 133 3.17 -5.02 17.59
CA LEU A 133 1.89 -4.54 18.11
C LEU A 133 1.72 -3.02 17.91
N ILE A 134 2.73 -2.23 18.26
CA ILE A 134 2.71 -0.77 18.06
C ILE A 134 2.54 -0.46 16.58
N SER A 135 3.28 -1.15 15.70
CA SER A 135 3.22 -0.94 14.26
C SER A 135 1.85 -1.30 13.70
N VAL A 136 1.31 -2.48 14.03
CA VAL A 136 0.01 -2.94 13.52
C VAL A 136 -1.12 -2.01 13.95
N VAL A 137 -1.16 -1.60 15.22
CA VAL A 137 -2.19 -0.64 15.69
C VAL A 137 -2.08 0.69 14.95
N SER A 138 -0.86 1.19 14.74
CA SER A 138 -0.63 2.45 14.02
C SER A 138 -1.05 2.35 12.56
N PHE A 139 -0.68 1.28 11.85
CA PHE A 139 -1.08 1.06 10.46
C PHE A 139 -2.59 0.87 10.32
N ILE A 140 -3.23 0.11 11.21
CA ILE A 140 -4.70 -0.03 11.22
C ILE A 140 -5.37 1.33 11.43
N GLY A 141 -4.85 2.16 12.34
CA GLY A 141 -5.34 3.52 12.55
C GLY A 141 -5.16 4.43 11.32
N TYR A 142 -4.04 4.30 10.62
CA TYR A 142 -3.79 4.99 9.37
C TYR A 142 -4.76 4.56 8.26
N GLU A 143 -4.95 3.25 8.06
CA GLU A 143 -5.91 2.71 7.11
C GLU A 143 -7.35 3.12 7.43
N PHE A 144 -7.71 3.18 8.71
CA PHE A 144 -9.02 3.63 9.18
C PHE A 144 -9.32 5.06 8.70
N GLN A 145 -8.35 5.97 8.82
CA GLN A 145 -8.50 7.34 8.34
C GLN A 145 -8.60 7.38 6.81
N GLY A 146 -7.74 6.65 6.11
CA GLY A 146 -7.70 6.64 4.65
C GLY A 146 -8.98 6.13 4.01
N ILE A 147 -9.46 4.95 4.43
CA ILE A 147 -10.70 4.39 3.89
C ILE A 147 -11.90 5.29 4.20
N GLY A 148 -11.94 5.90 5.39
CA GLY A 148 -13.00 6.83 5.77
C GLY A 148 -13.03 8.09 4.89
N LYS A 149 -11.86 8.72 4.66
CA LYS A 149 -11.73 9.88 3.77
C LYS A 149 -12.13 9.53 2.33
N PHE A 150 -11.63 8.41 1.81
CA PHE A 150 -11.96 7.94 0.46
C PHE A 150 -13.47 7.73 0.29
N CYS A 151 -14.09 6.98 1.21
CA CYS A 151 -15.51 6.67 1.16
C CYS A 151 -16.39 7.92 1.32
N LYS A 152 -16.00 8.91 2.14
CA LYS A 152 -16.80 10.13 2.31
C LYS A 152 -16.95 10.93 1.03
N VAL A 153 -15.92 10.93 0.18
CA VAL A 153 -15.94 11.62 -1.11
C VAL A 153 -16.64 10.79 -2.18
N PHE A 154 -16.43 9.47 -2.15
CA PHE A 154 -16.88 8.57 -3.21
C PHE A 154 -18.33 8.07 -3.03
N LEU A 155 -18.74 7.76 -1.81
CA LEU A 155 -20.04 7.15 -1.54
C LEU A 155 -21.13 8.21 -1.32
N PRO A 156 -22.33 8.02 -1.89
CA PRO A 156 -23.38 9.02 -1.90
C PRO A 156 -24.12 9.13 -0.56
N TRP A 157 -23.91 8.18 0.36
CA TRP A 157 -24.58 8.20 1.65
C TRP A 157 -23.88 9.22 2.57
N ASP A 158 -24.66 10.06 3.25
CA ASP A 158 -24.11 11.11 4.13
C ASP A 158 -23.70 10.53 5.50
N LEU A 159 -22.92 9.46 5.48
CA LEU A 159 -22.34 8.87 6.70
C LEU A 159 -21.04 9.60 7.07
N SER A 160 -20.64 9.48 8.33
CA SER A 160 -19.34 9.99 8.78
C SER A 160 -18.20 9.13 8.21
N PRO A 161 -16.99 9.69 7.97
CA PRO A 161 -15.81 8.91 7.57
C PRO A 161 -15.54 7.72 8.50
N ASN A 162 -15.70 7.93 9.81
CA ASN A 162 -15.50 6.90 10.83
C ASN A 162 -16.52 5.76 10.70
N THR A 163 -17.77 6.07 10.38
CA THR A 163 -18.81 5.05 10.16
C THR A 163 -18.47 4.17 8.95
N TYR A 164 -18.02 4.77 7.85
CA TYR A 164 -17.57 4.01 6.68
C TYR A 164 -16.41 3.08 7.02
N ALA A 165 -15.39 3.60 7.72
CA ALA A 165 -14.24 2.81 8.13
C ALA A 165 -14.63 1.63 9.02
N ILE A 166 -15.47 1.86 10.04
CA ILE A 166 -15.96 0.79 10.93
C ILE A 166 -16.68 -0.30 10.12
N LEU A 167 -17.60 0.07 9.24
CA LEU A 167 -18.39 -0.91 8.46
C LEU A 167 -17.49 -1.78 7.57
N LEU A 168 -16.63 -1.15 6.78
CA LEU A 168 -15.77 -1.86 5.82
C LEU A 168 -14.71 -2.70 6.53
N MET A 169 -14.07 -2.16 7.57
CA MET A 169 -13.07 -2.90 8.34
C MET A 169 -13.68 -4.05 9.14
N SER A 170 -14.92 -3.92 9.61
CA SER A 170 -15.64 -5.01 10.29
C SER A 170 -15.93 -6.17 9.32
N ILE A 171 -16.39 -5.86 8.10
CA ILE A 171 -16.59 -6.88 7.06
C ILE A 171 -15.28 -7.61 6.76
N THR A 172 -14.19 -6.85 6.60
CA THR A 172 -12.85 -7.40 6.38
C THR A 172 -12.38 -8.28 7.54
N ALA A 173 -12.56 -7.83 8.77
CA ALA A 173 -12.20 -8.60 9.96
C ALA A 173 -12.93 -9.94 10.02
N ILE A 174 -14.24 -9.97 9.69
CA ILE A 174 -15.05 -11.19 9.72
C ILE A 174 -14.46 -12.25 8.77
N TYR A 175 -14.26 -11.94 7.49
CA TYR A 175 -13.81 -12.96 6.53
C TYR A 175 -12.35 -13.36 6.75
N VAL A 176 -11.50 -12.44 7.23
CA VAL A 176 -10.07 -12.74 7.53
C VAL A 176 -9.95 -13.66 8.75
N VAL A 177 -10.66 -13.37 9.84
CA VAL A 177 -10.61 -14.18 11.07
C VAL A 177 -11.18 -15.58 10.84
N LEU A 178 -12.24 -15.70 10.05
CA LEU A 178 -12.84 -17.01 9.75
C LEU A 178 -12.01 -17.86 8.80
N GLY A 179 -11.28 -17.23 7.87
CA GLY A 179 -10.66 -17.92 6.76
C GLY A 179 -9.15 -18.17 6.89
N GLY A 180 -8.47 -17.49 7.81
CA GLY A 180 -7.02 -17.61 8.02
C GLY A 180 -6.19 -17.26 6.77
N MET A 181 -4.93 -17.71 6.74
CA MET A 181 -3.96 -17.40 5.69
C MET A 181 -4.43 -17.77 4.28
N LEU A 182 -5.12 -18.91 4.13
CA LEU A 182 -5.61 -19.35 2.83
C LEU A 182 -6.67 -18.39 2.27
N SER A 183 -7.58 -17.90 3.12
CA SER A 183 -8.57 -16.91 2.70
C SER A 183 -7.88 -15.63 2.26
N VAL A 184 -6.97 -15.11 3.09
CA VAL A 184 -6.23 -13.88 2.80
C VAL A 184 -5.55 -13.97 1.44
N VAL A 185 -4.83 -15.06 1.18
CA VAL A 185 -4.10 -15.23 -0.09
C VAL A 185 -5.04 -15.28 -1.31
N ILE A 186 -6.20 -15.93 -1.19
CA ILE A 186 -7.16 -16.03 -2.30
C ILE A 186 -7.88 -14.69 -2.52
N THR A 187 -8.32 -14.03 -1.44
CA THR A 187 -8.96 -12.71 -1.53
C THR A 187 -8.00 -11.67 -2.07
N ASP A 188 -6.74 -11.68 -1.62
CA ASP A 188 -5.71 -10.78 -2.12
C ASP A 188 -5.47 -10.98 -3.62
N PHE A 189 -5.45 -12.23 -4.10
CA PHE A 189 -5.29 -12.49 -5.53
C PHE A 189 -6.44 -11.91 -6.36
N ALA A 190 -7.69 -12.10 -5.91
CA ALA A 190 -8.86 -11.53 -6.58
C ALA A 190 -8.83 -10.00 -6.56
N GLN A 191 -8.50 -9.39 -5.42
CA GLN A 191 -8.37 -7.95 -5.26
C GLN A 191 -7.26 -7.39 -6.13
N PHE A 192 -6.10 -8.05 -6.18
CA PHE A 192 -5.00 -7.67 -7.05
C PHE A 192 -5.42 -7.64 -8.52
N CYS A 193 -6.12 -8.67 -9.01
CA CYS A 193 -6.59 -8.68 -10.39
C CYS A 193 -7.52 -7.50 -10.70
N LEU A 194 -8.44 -7.18 -9.79
CA LEU A 194 -9.35 -6.04 -9.93
C LEU A 194 -8.58 -4.70 -9.92
N MET A 195 -7.64 -4.52 -9.00
CA MET A 195 -6.81 -3.31 -8.90
C MET A 195 -5.89 -3.15 -10.11
N ALA A 196 -5.26 -4.23 -10.56
CA ALA A 196 -4.39 -4.23 -11.74
C ALA A 196 -5.16 -3.89 -13.02
N LEU A 197 -6.36 -4.44 -13.20
CA LEU A 197 -7.23 -4.07 -14.31
C LEU A 197 -7.64 -2.60 -14.23
N SER A 198 -8.04 -2.14 -13.04
CA SER A 198 -8.42 -0.74 -12.81
C SER A 198 -7.26 0.22 -13.12
N ALA A 199 -6.03 -0.17 -12.76
CA ALA A 199 -4.83 0.59 -13.08
C ALA A 199 -4.62 0.76 -14.59
N LEU A 200 -4.79 -0.31 -15.37
CA LEU A 200 -4.66 -0.25 -16.82
C LEU A 200 -5.76 0.62 -17.45
N VAL A 201 -7.00 0.50 -16.97
CA VAL A 201 -8.12 1.32 -17.44
C VAL A 201 -7.88 2.80 -17.15
N ILE A 202 -7.56 3.16 -15.90
CA ILE A 202 -7.31 4.55 -15.50
C ILE A 202 -6.07 5.12 -16.22
N GLY A 203 -5.01 4.33 -16.35
CA GLY A 203 -3.83 4.72 -17.13
C GLY A 203 -4.16 4.99 -18.60
N GLY A 204 -4.99 4.13 -19.21
CA GLY A 204 -5.49 4.33 -20.57
C GLY A 204 -6.35 5.60 -20.72
N ILE A 205 -7.25 5.86 -19.76
CA ILE A 205 -8.07 7.09 -19.73
C ILE A 205 -7.17 8.33 -19.62
N ALA A 206 -6.15 8.29 -18.75
CA ALA A 206 -5.21 9.39 -18.60
C ALA A 206 -4.45 9.67 -19.91
N ILE A 207 -3.91 8.65 -20.57
CA ILE A 207 -3.22 8.79 -21.86
C ILE A 207 -4.16 9.34 -22.94
N ALA A 208 -5.43 8.93 -22.95
CA ALA A 208 -6.40 9.37 -23.95
C ALA A 208 -6.90 10.81 -23.72
N LYS A 209 -6.96 11.28 -22.47
CA LYS A 209 -7.57 12.57 -22.11
C LYS A 209 -6.56 13.67 -21.77
N VAL A 210 -5.31 13.34 -21.48
CA VAL A 210 -4.29 14.29 -21.04
C VAL A 210 -3.18 14.36 -22.08
N ASP A 211 -3.01 15.52 -22.71
CA ASP A 211 -1.90 15.80 -23.60
C ASP A 211 -0.80 16.61 -22.90
N ALA A 212 0.37 16.68 -23.53
CA ALA A 212 1.52 17.37 -22.96
C ALA A 212 1.27 18.87 -22.76
N SER A 213 0.50 19.51 -23.65
CA SER A 213 0.25 20.95 -23.59
C SER A 213 -0.72 21.32 -22.46
N MET A 214 -1.71 20.48 -22.14
CA MET A 214 -2.53 20.66 -20.94
C MET A 214 -1.67 20.59 -19.68
N LEU A 215 -0.74 19.63 -19.60
CA LEU A 215 0.14 19.49 -18.43
C LEU A 215 1.04 20.71 -18.22
N ASP A 216 1.54 21.33 -19.28
CA ASP A 216 2.35 22.56 -19.19
C ASP A 216 1.58 23.73 -18.56
N GLN A 217 0.27 23.77 -18.74
CA GLN A 217 -0.59 24.82 -18.20
C GLN A 217 -0.97 24.60 -16.72
N VAL A 218 -0.85 23.37 -16.22
CA VAL A 218 -1.29 22.99 -14.87
C VAL A 218 -0.16 22.51 -13.95
N THR A 219 1.08 22.47 -14.43
CA THR A 219 2.25 22.08 -13.64
C THR A 219 3.27 23.21 -13.52
N PRO A 220 3.89 23.41 -12.35
CA PRO A 220 4.91 24.43 -12.16
C PRO A 220 6.21 24.07 -12.87
N ALA A 221 7.07 25.07 -13.10
CA ALA A 221 8.39 24.86 -13.69
C ALA A 221 9.20 23.83 -12.89
N GLY A 222 9.80 22.87 -13.58
CA GLY A 222 10.59 21.79 -12.97
C GLY A 222 9.78 20.62 -12.42
N TRP A 223 8.45 20.57 -12.60
CA TRP A 223 7.61 19.43 -12.18
C TRP A 223 8.02 18.11 -12.86
N ARG A 224 8.41 18.16 -14.15
CA ARG A 224 8.91 16.98 -14.89
C ARG A 224 10.37 16.62 -14.58
N ASN A 225 11.10 17.46 -13.85
CA ASN A 225 12.50 17.18 -13.56
C ASN A 225 12.61 16.05 -12.53
N LEU A 226 13.29 14.97 -12.93
CA LEU A 226 13.56 13.84 -12.04
C LEU A 226 14.65 14.17 -11.02
N PHE A 227 15.65 14.97 -11.41
CA PHE A 227 16.76 15.29 -10.52
C PHE A 227 16.34 16.28 -9.43
N PHE A 228 16.92 16.08 -8.24
CA PHE A 228 16.62 16.87 -7.05
C PHE A 228 17.89 17.52 -6.47
N GLY A 229 17.70 18.65 -5.81
CA GLY A 229 18.71 19.29 -4.97
C GLY A 229 18.42 19.07 -3.49
N TRP A 230 19.00 19.92 -2.63
CA TRP A 230 18.69 19.92 -1.20
C TRP A 230 17.23 20.28 -0.90
N ASP A 231 16.65 21.13 -1.74
CA ASP A 231 15.25 21.55 -1.71
C ASP A 231 14.56 21.08 -3.00
N ILE A 232 13.38 20.48 -2.87
CA ILE A 232 12.54 20.01 -3.99
C ILE A 232 11.28 20.84 -4.20
N THR A 233 11.11 21.93 -3.45
CA THR A 233 9.93 22.79 -3.49
C THR A 233 9.67 23.28 -4.91
N LEU A 234 8.40 23.18 -5.33
CA LEU A 234 7.91 23.71 -6.59
C LEU A 234 7.07 24.96 -6.32
N ASN A 235 7.18 25.99 -7.15
CA ASN A 235 6.41 27.22 -6.99
C ASN A 235 5.01 27.06 -7.56
N TRP A 236 4.03 26.78 -6.69
CA TRP A 236 2.62 26.64 -7.08
C TRP A 236 1.86 27.96 -7.13
N THR A 237 2.47 29.12 -6.85
CA THR A 237 1.76 30.41 -6.76
C THR A 237 0.88 30.73 -7.96
N PRO A 238 1.31 30.56 -9.23
CA PRO A 238 0.45 30.89 -10.38
C PRO A 238 -0.68 29.88 -10.61
N LEU A 239 -0.63 28.70 -9.99
CA LEU A 239 -1.50 27.56 -10.33
C LEU A 239 -2.37 27.11 -9.16
N LEU A 240 -1.85 27.04 -7.95
CA LEU A 240 -2.57 26.60 -6.75
C LEU A 240 -1.84 27.11 -5.50
N PRO A 241 -1.99 28.41 -5.14
CA PRO A 241 -1.26 29.03 -4.03
C PRO A 241 -1.33 28.25 -2.70
N ALA A 242 -2.50 27.66 -2.39
CA ALA A 242 -2.72 26.86 -1.18
C ALA A 242 -1.72 25.70 -1.03
N MET A 243 -1.22 25.15 -2.14
CA MET A 243 -0.22 24.07 -2.13
C MET A 243 1.10 24.52 -1.50
N ASN A 244 1.54 25.76 -1.75
CA ASN A 244 2.78 26.27 -1.16
C ASN A 244 2.69 26.31 0.37
N GLY A 245 1.55 26.76 0.89
CA GLY A 245 1.30 26.80 2.34
C GLY A 245 1.29 25.40 2.97
N HIS A 246 0.75 24.42 2.26
CA HIS A 246 0.75 23.02 2.70
C HIS A 246 2.16 22.42 2.71
N ILE A 247 2.90 22.53 1.59
CA ILE A 247 4.29 22.05 1.48
C ILE A 247 5.18 22.68 2.56
N ALA A 248 5.02 23.98 2.82
CA ALA A 248 5.80 24.68 3.83
C ALA A 248 5.53 24.17 5.26
N ARG A 249 4.29 23.75 5.57
CA ARG A 249 3.94 23.17 6.88
C ARG A 249 4.48 21.75 7.05
N GLU A 250 4.55 20.97 5.98
CA GLU A 250 5.14 19.63 6.03
C GLU A 250 6.64 19.65 6.27
N GLY A 251 7.35 20.63 5.71
CA GLY A 251 8.81 20.80 5.87
C GLY A 251 9.68 19.72 5.20
N ILE A 252 9.08 18.69 4.60
CA ILE A 252 9.80 17.61 3.90
C ILE A 252 10.56 18.17 2.70
N ALA A 253 9.94 19.08 1.94
CA ALA A 253 10.48 19.58 0.69
C ALA A 253 11.78 20.39 0.85
N SER A 254 11.82 21.27 1.85
CA SER A 254 12.96 22.14 2.13
C SER A 254 14.14 21.42 2.78
N MET A 255 13.88 20.27 3.41
CA MET A 255 14.89 19.41 4.03
C MET A 255 15.15 18.13 3.24
N PHE A 256 14.73 18.08 1.96
CA PHE A 256 14.69 16.84 1.20
C PHE A 256 16.06 16.17 1.05
N GLY A 257 17.14 16.93 0.85
CA GLY A 257 18.48 16.35 0.76
C GLY A 257 18.92 15.62 2.02
N LEU A 258 18.65 16.20 3.21
CA LEU A 258 18.93 15.55 4.49
C LEU A 258 18.03 14.33 4.71
N PHE A 259 16.75 14.48 4.41
CA PHE A 259 15.77 13.41 4.47
C PHE A 259 16.17 12.22 3.58
N PHE A 260 16.59 12.49 2.35
CA PHE A 260 17.03 11.48 1.39
C PHE A 260 18.29 10.74 1.87
N ILE A 261 19.28 11.47 2.40
CA ILE A 261 20.48 10.86 3.00
C ILE A 261 20.08 9.89 4.12
N VAL A 262 19.27 10.33 5.08
CA VAL A 262 18.80 9.48 6.18
C VAL A 262 18.07 8.26 5.64
N MET A 263 17.25 8.41 4.61
CA MET A 263 16.49 7.31 4.00
C MET A 263 17.35 6.28 3.29
N VAL A 264 18.37 6.71 2.55
CA VAL A 264 19.30 5.78 1.90
C VAL A 264 20.06 4.99 2.96
N PHE A 265 20.66 5.67 3.94
CA PHE A 265 21.42 5.00 5.01
C PHE A 265 20.54 4.07 5.85
N LYS A 266 19.41 4.57 6.36
CA LYS A 266 18.44 3.77 7.12
C LYS A 266 17.88 2.63 6.28
N GLY A 267 17.47 2.90 5.04
CA GLY A 267 16.80 1.95 4.16
C GLY A 267 17.68 0.74 3.83
N ILE A 268 18.96 0.97 3.52
CA ILE A 268 19.92 -0.12 3.28
C ILE A 268 20.10 -0.96 4.55
N LEU A 269 20.36 -0.31 5.70
CA LEU A 269 20.60 -1.01 6.96
C LEU A 269 19.37 -1.81 7.41
N VAL A 270 18.16 -1.25 7.29
CA VAL A 270 16.91 -1.94 7.62
C VAL A 270 16.65 -3.10 6.67
N SER A 271 16.91 -2.93 5.36
CA SER A 271 16.78 -4.03 4.38
C SER A 271 17.73 -5.20 4.68
N MET A 272 18.86 -4.92 5.32
CA MET A 272 19.84 -5.94 5.73
C MET A 272 19.56 -6.55 7.13
N ALA A 273 18.86 -5.84 8.00
CA ALA A 273 18.67 -6.20 9.41
C ALA A 273 17.81 -7.47 9.63
N GLY A 274 17.09 -7.91 8.59
CA GLY A 274 16.21 -9.07 8.61
C GLY A 274 14.74 -8.68 8.40
N ALA A 275 13.90 -9.69 8.13
CA ALA A 275 12.48 -9.50 7.90
C ALA A 275 11.85 -9.10 9.21
N ALA A 276 11.16 -7.96 9.21
CA ALA A 276 10.24 -7.65 10.29
C ALA A 276 9.22 -8.80 10.41
N PRO A 277 8.71 -9.11 11.61
CA PRO A 277 7.64 -10.11 11.81
C PRO A 277 6.29 -9.58 11.30
N ASN A 278 6.25 -9.20 10.03
CA ASN A 278 5.13 -8.59 9.34
C ASN A 278 4.46 -9.61 8.42
N TYR A 279 3.53 -9.13 7.60
CA TYR A 279 2.81 -9.97 6.64
C TYR A 279 3.71 -10.58 5.55
N ASP A 280 4.84 -9.95 5.19
CA ASP A 280 5.82 -10.52 4.23
C ASP A 280 6.38 -11.83 4.79
N MET A 281 6.85 -11.78 6.03
CA MET A 281 7.44 -12.92 6.72
C MET A 281 6.45 -14.09 6.84
N GLN A 282 5.17 -13.79 7.09
CA GLN A 282 4.13 -14.81 7.16
C GLN A 282 3.97 -15.55 5.83
N ARG A 283 4.02 -14.84 4.69
CA ARG A 283 3.95 -15.46 3.35
C ARG A 283 5.22 -16.24 3.00
N ILE A 284 6.39 -15.75 3.41
CA ILE A 284 7.66 -16.48 3.27
C ILE A 284 7.60 -17.81 4.03
N LEU A 285 7.11 -17.82 5.27
CA LEU A 285 6.94 -19.04 6.08
C LEU A 285 5.90 -20.01 5.48
N ALA A 286 4.89 -19.48 4.79
CA ALA A 286 3.84 -20.25 4.11
C ALA A 286 4.26 -20.85 2.75
N ALA A 287 5.43 -20.52 2.22
CA ALA A 287 5.92 -21.09 0.97
C ALA A 287 6.18 -22.60 1.08
N LYS A 288 6.09 -23.36 -0.02
CA LYS A 288 6.32 -24.83 0.03
C LYS A 288 7.74 -25.18 0.40
N SER A 289 8.70 -24.49 -0.21
CA SER A 289 10.13 -24.76 -0.08
C SER A 289 10.95 -23.47 0.06
N PRO A 290 12.19 -23.55 0.54
CA PRO A 290 13.08 -22.38 0.60
C PRO A 290 13.32 -21.71 -0.75
N ARG A 291 13.33 -22.48 -1.85
CA ARG A 291 13.44 -21.93 -3.21
C ARG A 291 12.18 -21.14 -3.58
N GLU A 292 11.01 -21.70 -3.29
CA GLU A 292 9.74 -21.03 -3.54
C GLU A 292 9.58 -19.76 -2.70
N ALA A 293 10.11 -19.73 -1.48
CA ALA A 293 10.13 -18.53 -0.65
C ALA A 293 10.94 -17.39 -1.31
N SER A 294 12.12 -17.69 -1.86
CA SER A 294 12.91 -16.72 -2.61
C SER A 294 12.20 -16.22 -3.87
N LEU A 295 11.58 -17.11 -4.66
CA LEU A 295 10.83 -16.73 -5.86
C LEU A 295 9.59 -15.89 -5.53
N MET A 296 8.94 -16.19 -4.40
CA MET A 296 7.79 -15.44 -3.89
C MET A 296 8.17 -14.00 -3.59
N SER A 297 9.30 -13.73 -2.93
CA SER A 297 9.79 -12.35 -2.71
C SER A 297 10.23 -11.67 -4.01
N ALA A 298 10.83 -12.41 -4.94
CA ALA A 298 11.33 -11.85 -6.20
C ALA A 298 10.22 -11.25 -7.09
N ILE A 299 9.03 -11.86 -7.11
CA ILE A 299 7.94 -11.41 -7.99
C ILE A 299 7.17 -10.19 -7.43
N VAL A 300 7.27 -9.91 -6.12
CA VAL A 300 6.51 -8.83 -5.46
C VAL A 300 6.72 -7.49 -6.17
N SER A 301 7.98 -7.11 -6.43
CA SER A 301 8.31 -5.84 -7.08
C SER A 301 7.76 -5.73 -8.50
N VAL A 302 7.67 -6.86 -9.23
CA VAL A 302 7.08 -6.90 -10.58
C VAL A 302 5.56 -6.74 -10.50
N CYS A 303 4.92 -7.41 -9.54
CA CYS A 303 3.48 -7.30 -9.32
C CYS A 303 3.06 -5.88 -8.90
N LEU A 304 3.95 -5.06 -8.35
CA LEU A 304 3.63 -3.66 -8.00
C LEU A 304 3.66 -2.69 -9.18
N VAL A 305 4.08 -3.10 -10.38
CA VAL A 305 4.13 -2.20 -11.56
C VAL A 305 2.77 -1.54 -11.88
N PRO A 306 1.63 -2.27 -11.88
CA PRO A 306 0.32 -1.66 -12.13
C PRO A 306 -0.03 -0.55 -11.13
N ARG A 307 0.44 -0.63 -9.88
CA ARG A 307 0.23 0.43 -8.88
C ARG A 307 0.74 1.78 -9.37
N TRP A 308 1.92 1.80 -9.99
CA TRP A 308 2.53 3.04 -10.50
C TRP A 308 1.79 3.59 -11.72
N VAL A 309 1.23 2.71 -12.55
CA VAL A 309 0.34 3.12 -13.65
C VAL A 309 -0.92 3.78 -13.10
N LEU A 310 -1.53 3.21 -12.05
CA LEU A 310 -2.69 3.81 -11.37
C LEU A 310 -2.33 5.18 -10.78
N ILE A 311 -1.26 5.26 -9.99
CA ILE A 311 -0.81 6.51 -9.35
C ILE A 311 -0.57 7.58 -10.41
N GLY A 312 0.22 7.26 -11.44
CA GLY A 312 0.51 8.20 -12.53
C GLY A 312 -0.76 8.66 -13.25
N GLY A 313 -1.62 7.72 -13.65
CA GLY A 313 -2.87 8.04 -14.34
C GLY A 313 -3.79 8.94 -13.51
N ILE A 314 -3.95 8.63 -12.22
CA ILE A 314 -4.75 9.45 -11.31
C ILE A 314 -4.12 10.83 -11.11
N THR A 315 -2.81 10.93 -10.90
CA THR A 315 -2.15 12.23 -10.74
C THR A 315 -2.30 13.11 -11.98
N LEU A 316 -2.13 12.55 -13.19
CA LEU A 316 -2.30 13.30 -14.43
C LEU A 316 -3.74 13.81 -14.61
N LEU A 317 -4.72 12.95 -14.37
CA LEU A 317 -6.14 13.34 -14.41
C LEU A 317 -6.46 14.38 -13.32
N GLY A 318 -5.89 14.24 -12.13
CA GLY A 318 -6.05 15.17 -11.02
C GLY A 318 -5.51 16.56 -11.35
N LEU A 319 -4.29 16.64 -11.89
CA LEU A 319 -3.65 17.89 -12.29
C LEU A 319 -4.48 18.65 -13.33
N VAL A 320 -5.01 17.97 -14.34
CA VAL A 320 -5.74 18.63 -15.42
C VAL A 320 -7.18 18.96 -15.02
N PHE A 321 -7.88 18.00 -14.40
CA PHE A 321 -9.34 18.11 -14.24
C PHE A 321 -9.79 18.48 -12.83
N VAL A 322 -9.01 18.18 -11.79
CA VAL A 322 -9.40 18.43 -10.38
C VAL A 322 -8.79 19.72 -9.83
N THR A 323 -7.61 20.14 -10.30
CA THR A 323 -6.98 21.43 -9.90
C THR A 323 -7.94 22.62 -9.92
N PRO A 324 -8.81 22.82 -10.93
CA PRO A 324 -9.74 23.95 -10.95
C PRO A 324 -10.77 23.94 -9.81
N GLU A 325 -11.18 22.76 -9.34
CA GLU A 325 -12.08 22.62 -8.18
C GLU A 325 -11.32 22.92 -6.89
N PHE A 326 -10.10 22.40 -6.78
CA PHE A 326 -9.21 22.65 -5.65
C PHE A 326 -8.92 24.15 -5.49
N ARG A 327 -8.66 24.88 -6.58
CA ARG A 327 -8.52 26.35 -6.53
C ARG A 327 -9.69 27.06 -5.85
N LYS A 328 -10.92 26.56 -6.00
CA LYS A 328 -12.12 27.16 -5.38
C LYS A 328 -12.21 26.88 -3.89
N MET A 329 -11.60 25.81 -3.41
CA MET A 329 -11.62 25.40 -2.00
C MET A 329 -10.59 26.17 -1.15
N GLY A 330 -9.56 26.76 -1.76
CA GLY A 330 -8.58 27.62 -1.08
C GLY A 330 -7.76 26.85 -0.03
N ASP A 331 -7.57 27.43 1.16
CA ASP A 331 -6.73 26.83 2.20
C ASP A 331 -7.36 25.62 2.93
N ASN A 332 -8.64 25.33 2.68
CA ASN A 332 -9.35 24.20 3.29
C ASN A 332 -9.16 22.87 2.54
N ILE A 333 -8.34 22.84 1.49
CA ILE A 333 -8.11 21.63 0.69
C ILE A 333 -7.35 20.58 1.50
N ASP A 334 -7.84 19.35 1.46
CA ASP A 334 -7.05 18.17 1.81
C ASP A 334 -6.45 17.57 0.53
N PHE A 335 -5.15 17.74 0.33
CA PHE A 335 -4.47 17.31 -0.90
C PHE A 335 -4.38 15.78 -1.04
N GLU A 336 -4.61 15.01 0.03
CA GLU A 336 -4.74 13.55 -0.09
C GLU A 336 -6.02 13.15 -0.83
N THR A 337 -7.00 14.05 -0.92
CA THR A 337 -8.28 13.78 -1.59
C THR A 337 -8.22 13.92 -3.12
N VAL A 338 -7.07 14.21 -3.74
CA VAL A 338 -6.95 14.24 -5.21
C VAL A 338 -7.47 12.93 -5.82
N LEU A 339 -7.05 11.79 -5.28
CA LEU A 339 -7.44 10.48 -5.77
C LEU A 339 -8.97 10.27 -5.75
N PRO A 340 -9.68 10.41 -4.62
CA PRO A 340 -11.11 10.20 -4.61
C PRO A 340 -11.89 11.20 -5.49
N PHE A 341 -11.41 12.44 -5.65
CA PHE A 341 -12.01 13.39 -6.59
C PHE A 341 -11.86 12.96 -8.05
N VAL A 342 -10.71 12.42 -8.45
CA VAL A 342 -10.49 11.87 -9.79
C VAL A 342 -11.43 10.68 -10.04
N ILE A 343 -11.49 9.73 -9.11
CA ILE A 343 -12.34 8.53 -9.24
C ILE A 343 -13.84 8.88 -9.27
N ASN A 344 -14.28 9.92 -8.57
CA ASN A 344 -15.67 10.38 -8.64
C ASN A 344 -16.01 11.06 -9.99
N ARG A 345 -15.01 11.35 -10.84
CA ARG A 345 -15.20 12.06 -12.11
C ARG A 345 -15.04 11.18 -13.35
N PHE A 346 -14.26 10.11 -13.27
CA PHE A 346 -13.90 9.24 -14.40
C PHE A 346 -14.29 7.79 -14.15
#